data_AF-A0A9W5IV05-F1
#
_entry.id   AF-A0A9W5IV05-F1
#
_cell.length_a   1.000
_cell.length_b   1.000
_cell.length_c   1.000
_cell.angle_alpha   90.00
_cell.angle_beta   90.00
_cell.angle_gamma   90.00
#
_symmetry.space_group_name_H-M   'P 1'
#
loop_
_entity.id
_entity.type
_entity.pdbx_description
1 polymer ?
#
loop_
_entity_poly.entity_id
_entity_poly.type
_entity_poly.pdbx_seq_one_letter_code
_entity_poly.pdbx_strand_id
1 'polypeptide(L)'
;MKLSVTTLLTALLLTSCTPQANSRSTENSSNTQAVKKGTMMKQVRNRCRSMLHKVESRDDLIKQMYETAFKDDCLYAMYAEELENIWQIPVVEGYDSNHLHRNLLSSVGLYVAVRHTAYKTSFVILPTEQYFKEKISIFPENRFPDFLPKPKEKEMPPEYGGYYPRQKNDPIKELVDYYWRENGREMVAANNGSGAIQAFTFYSNTEMSPMGH
;
A
#
# COMPACT_ATOMS: atom_id res chain seq x y z
N MET A 1 -43.34 30.96 63.37
CA MET A 1 -43.04 29.61 63.92
C MET A 1 -41.62 29.29 63.52
N LYS A 2 -40.64 29.38 64.45
CA LYS A 2 -39.95 28.25 65.16
C LYS A 2 -39.42 27.19 64.17
N LEU A 3 -38.14 26.81 64.14
CA LEU A 3 -37.12 26.68 65.20
C LEU A 3 -35.70 27.11 64.75
N SER A 4 -34.95 27.65 65.71
CA SER A 4 -33.48 27.71 65.79
C SER A 4 -32.87 26.34 66.06
N VAL A 5 -31.62 26.09 65.63
CA VAL A 5 -30.52 25.54 66.47
C VAL A 5 -29.14 26.01 65.93
N THR A 6 -28.38 26.61 66.84
CA THR A 6 -26.95 27.03 66.88
C THR A 6 -25.95 25.85 66.84
N THR A 7 -24.75 25.95 66.26
CA THR A 7 -23.42 26.15 66.95
C THR A 7 -22.31 26.07 65.87
N LEU A 8 -21.41 27.05 65.65
CA LEU A 8 -20.18 27.48 66.37
C LEU A 8 -18.90 26.63 66.17
N LEU A 9 -17.93 27.29 65.50
CA LEU A 9 -16.47 27.29 65.67
C LEU A 9 -15.61 26.05 65.31
N THR A 10 -14.67 26.24 64.37
CA THR A 10 -13.23 26.00 64.59
C THR A 10 -12.38 26.52 63.41
N ALA A 11 -11.44 27.42 63.70
CA ALA A 11 -10.36 27.80 62.80
C ALA A 11 -9.26 26.73 62.88
N LEU A 12 -8.65 26.35 61.75
CA LEU A 12 -7.33 25.70 61.75
C LEU A 12 -6.60 25.93 60.42
N LEU A 13 -5.35 26.35 60.59
CA LEU A 13 -4.33 26.71 59.61
C LEU A 13 -4.15 25.68 58.50
N LEU A 14 -4.03 26.15 57.26
CA LEU A 14 -3.33 25.40 56.22
C LEU A 14 -2.02 26.11 55.87
N THR A 15 -0.97 25.46 56.34
CA THR A 15 0.44 25.65 56.10
C THR A 15 0.75 25.75 54.61
N SER A 16 1.63 26.69 54.26
CA SER A 16 2.36 26.74 53.01
C SER A 16 3.05 25.41 52.71
N CYS A 17 2.62 24.71 51.66
CA CYS A 17 3.43 23.68 51.03
C CYS A 17 4.19 24.31 49.87
N THR A 18 5.50 24.40 50.05
CA THR A 18 6.50 24.55 48.98
C THR A 18 6.23 23.54 47.86
N PRO A 19 6.46 23.89 46.58
CA PRO A 19 6.45 22.90 45.51
C PRO A 19 7.66 22.00 45.71
N GLN A 20 7.43 20.79 46.20
CA GLN A 20 8.41 19.72 46.11
C GLN A 20 8.57 19.40 44.63
N ALA A 21 9.70 19.82 44.07
CA ALA A 21 10.15 19.44 42.74
C ALA A 21 10.22 17.91 42.68
N ASN A 22 9.15 17.29 42.22
CA ASN A 22 9.10 15.87 41.97
C ASN A 22 9.77 15.68 40.61
N SER A 23 11.06 15.32 40.62
CA SER A 23 11.78 14.82 39.47
C SER A 23 11.15 13.49 39.05
N ARG A 24 10.03 13.54 38.33
CA ARG A 24 9.58 12.39 37.53
C ARG A 24 10.50 12.30 36.34
N SER A 25 11.35 11.28 36.39
CA SER A 25 12.17 10.77 35.31
C SER A 25 11.35 10.66 34.01
N THR A 26 11.75 11.44 33.02
CA THR A 26 11.20 11.41 31.65
C THR A 26 11.78 10.26 30.81
N GLU A 27 12.28 9.18 31.44
CA GLU A 27 13.17 8.22 30.77
C GLU A 27 12.53 6.91 30.28
N ASN A 28 11.25 6.63 30.54
CA ASN A 28 10.67 5.31 30.19
C ASN A 28 9.45 5.32 29.24
N SER A 29 8.97 6.49 28.81
CA SER A 29 7.79 6.57 27.94
C SER A 29 8.10 6.20 26.48
N SER A 30 9.22 6.69 25.96
CA SER A 30 9.62 6.51 24.54
C SER A 30 10.01 5.05 24.23
N ASN A 31 10.80 4.43 25.10
CA ASN A 31 11.21 3.02 24.96
C ASN A 31 10.01 2.07 25.02
N THR A 32 9.06 2.30 25.93
CA THR A 32 7.85 1.47 26.03
C THR A 32 6.96 1.60 24.78
N GLN A 33 6.86 2.80 24.21
CA GLN A 33 6.07 3.04 22.98
C GLN A 33 6.74 2.43 21.74
N ALA A 34 8.06 2.51 21.63
CA ALA A 34 8.82 1.89 20.55
C ALA A 34 8.72 0.36 20.59
N VAL A 35 8.84 -0.25 21.78
CA VAL A 35 8.70 -1.70 21.96
C VAL A 35 7.28 -2.15 21.59
N LYS A 36 6.24 -1.46 22.07
CA LYS A 36 4.83 -1.78 21.70
C LYS A 36 4.58 -1.67 20.20
N LYS A 37 5.09 -0.61 19.55
CA LYS A 37 5.01 -0.45 18.09
C LYS A 37 5.73 -1.59 17.36
N GLY A 38 6.92 -1.97 17.81
CA GLY A 38 7.68 -3.09 17.26
C GLY A 38 6.92 -4.43 17.38
N THR A 39 6.32 -4.72 18.53
CA THR A 39 5.51 -5.93 18.75
C THR A 39 4.28 -5.95 17.85
N MET A 40 3.57 -4.83 17.73
CA MET A 40 2.40 -4.70 16.85
C MET A 40 2.76 -4.94 15.38
N MET A 41 3.84 -4.33 14.89
CA MET A 41 4.29 -4.52 13.50
C MET A 41 4.69 -5.98 13.23
N LYS A 42 5.30 -6.66 14.20
CA LYS A 42 5.62 -8.09 14.08
C LYS A 42 4.35 -8.95 13.98
N GLN A 43 3.29 -8.63 14.73
CA GLN A 43 2.01 -9.32 14.65
C GLN A 43 1.32 -9.10 13.29
N VAL A 44 1.30 -7.86 12.78
CA VAL A 44 0.76 -7.55 11.46
C VAL A 44 1.51 -8.33 10.37
N ARG A 45 2.85 -8.35 10.41
CA ARG A 45 3.65 -9.16 9.47
C ARG A 45 3.34 -10.65 9.57
N ASN A 46 3.23 -11.21 10.77
CA ASN A 46 2.87 -12.62 10.94
C ASN A 46 1.50 -12.95 10.35
N ARG A 47 0.50 -12.08 10.54
CA ARG A 47 -0.81 -12.23 9.89
C ARG A 47 -0.64 -12.19 8.37
N CYS A 48 0.10 -11.21 7.86
CA CYS A 48 0.30 -11.07 6.42
C CYS A 48 0.97 -12.29 5.80
N ARG A 49 2.02 -12.83 6.43
CA ARG A 49 2.68 -14.07 5.99
C ARG A 49 1.72 -15.24 5.81
N SER A 50 0.72 -15.37 6.69
CA SER A 50 -0.26 -16.47 6.59
C SER A 50 -1.23 -16.35 5.41
N MET A 51 -1.28 -15.17 4.77
CA MET A 51 -2.12 -14.87 3.61
C MET A 51 -1.33 -14.90 2.29
N LEU A 52 -0.01 -15.05 2.34
CA LEU A 52 0.88 -14.99 1.18
C LEU A 52 1.46 -16.38 0.88
N HIS A 53 1.67 -16.66 -0.40
CA HIS A 53 2.22 -17.92 -0.88
C HIS A 53 3.04 -17.71 -2.15
N LYS A 54 3.81 -18.74 -2.54
CA LYS A 54 4.57 -18.74 -3.79
C LYS A 54 3.66 -18.36 -4.96
N VAL A 55 4.09 -17.37 -5.74
CA VAL A 55 3.32 -16.89 -6.89
C VAL A 55 3.35 -17.93 -8.00
N GLU A 56 2.18 -18.35 -8.45
CA GLU A 56 2.06 -19.35 -9.54
C GLU A 56 1.67 -18.70 -10.88
N SER A 57 1.14 -17.48 -10.88
CA SER A 57 0.75 -16.76 -12.10
C SER A 57 0.63 -15.26 -11.88
N ARG A 58 0.46 -14.50 -12.97
CA ARG A 58 0.09 -13.07 -12.91
C ARG A 58 -1.16 -12.85 -12.06
N ASP A 59 -2.23 -13.60 -12.33
CA ASP A 59 -3.53 -13.40 -11.69
C ASP A 59 -3.45 -13.75 -10.19
N ASP A 60 -2.64 -14.75 -9.84
CA ASP A 60 -2.35 -15.10 -8.46
C ASP A 60 -1.60 -13.98 -7.73
N LEU A 61 -0.55 -13.40 -8.31
CA LEU A 61 0.15 -12.23 -7.75
C LEU A 61 -0.80 -11.07 -7.51
N ILE A 62 -1.61 -10.71 -8.53
CA ILE A 62 -2.57 -9.62 -8.44
C ILE A 62 -3.60 -9.90 -7.35
N LYS A 63 -4.07 -11.15 -7.22
CA LYS A 63 -5.04 -11.54 -6.20
C LYS A 63 -4.45 -11.42 -4.79
N GLN A 64 -3.25 -11.95 -4.58
CA GLN A 64 -2.56 -11.82 -3.29
C GLN A 64 -2.38 -10.34 -2.89
N MET A 65 -1.96 -9.48 -3.83
CA MET A 65 -1.81 -8.04 -3.56
C MET A 65 -3.15 -7.32 -3.36
N TYR A 66 -4.18 -7.68 -4.12
CA TYR A 66 -5.53 -7.16 -3.93
C TYR A 66 -6.07 -7.50 -2.53
N GLU A 67 -5.88 -8.73 -2.07
CA GLU A 67 -6.35 -9.16 -0.75
C GLU A 67 -5.53 -8.54 0.39
N THR A 68 -4.21 -8.39 0.23
CA THR A 68 -3.31 -7.99 1.34
C THR A 68 -2.90 -6.51 1.35
N ALA A 69 -3.05 -5.79 0.24
CA ALA A 69 -2.70 -4.37 0.11
C ALA A 69 -3.89 -3.47 -0.21
N PHE A 70 -4.92 -3.95 -0.93
CA PHE A 70 -6.10 -3.16 -1.26
C PHE A 70 -7.30 -3.42 -0.33
N LYS A 71 -7.57 -4.69 0.01
CA LYS A 71 -8.63 -5.08 0.95
C LYS A 71 -8.15 -5.07 2.39
N ASP A 72 -6.95 -5.58 2.63
CA ASP A 72 -6.20 -5.42 3.87
C ASP A 72 -5.05 -4.40 3.66
N ASP A 73 -4.36 -3.97 4.72
CA ASP A 73 -3.20 -3.08 4.68
C ASP A 73 -1.90 -3.76 5.14
N CYS A 74 -1.94 -5.06 5.44
CA CYS A 74 -0.82 -5.77 6.03
C CYS A 74 0.41 -5.81 5.12
N LEU A 75 0.24 -5.78 3.79
CA LEU A 75 1.36 -5.88 2.87
C LEU A 75 2.34 -4.70 3.06
N TYR A 76 1.85 -3.54 3.46
CA TYR A 76 2.66 -2.35 3.73
C TYR A 76 3.55 -2.48 4.98
N ALA A 77 3.37 -3.52 5.79
CA ALA A 77 4.25 -3.85 6.91
C ALA A 77 5.39 -4.82 6.54
N MET A 78 5.35 -5.41 5.34
CA MET A 78 6.29 -6.42 4.87
C MET A 78 7.56 -5.80 4.29
N TYR A 79 8.67 -6.54 4.38
CA TYR A 79 9.95 -6.16 3.78
C TYR A 79 10.08 -6.78 2.39
N ALA A 80 10.72 -6.09 1.44
CA ALA A 80 10.91 -6.58 0.08
C ALA A 80 11.59 -7.96 0.02
N GLU A 81 12.70 -8.14 0.75
CA GLU A 81 13.42 -9.42 0.83
C GLU A 81 12.53 -10.57 1.31
N GLU A 82 11.64 -10.29 2.24
CA GLU A 82 10.73 -11.30 2.77
C GLU A 82 9.64 -11.67 1.77
N LEU A 83 9.12 -10.68 1.04
CA LEU A 83 8.17 -10.90 -0.04
C LEU A 83 8.81 -11.68 -1.19
N GLU A 84 10.05 -11.37 -1.56
CA GLU A 84 10.80 -12.13 -2.57
C GLU A 84 10.95 -13.60 -2.17
N ASN A 85 11.30 -13.86 -0.90
CA ASN A 85 11.40 -15.23 -0.38
C ASN A 85 10.06 -15.98 -0.37
N ILE A 86 8.94 -15.31 -0.08
CA ILE A 86 7.62 -15.95 -0.07
C ILE A 86 7.11 -16.16 -1.50
N TRP A 87 7.11 -15.11 -2.31
CA TRP A 87 6.53 -15.12 -3.65
C TRP A 87 7.40 -15.85 -4.66
N GLN A 88 8.71 -15.99 -4.42
CA GLN A 88 9.67 -16.61 -5.35
C GLN A 88 9.68 -15.92 -6.72
N ILE A 89 9.48 -14.60 -6.72
CA ILE A 89 9.67 -13.68 -7.84
C ILE A 89 10.47 -12.47 -7.32
N PRO A 90 11.17 -11.73 -8.19
CA PRO A 90 11.97 -10.59 -7.74
C PRO A 90 11.11 -9.51 -7.08
N VAL A 91 11.54 -9.03 -5.90
CA VAL A 91 10.93 -7.88 -5.23
C VAL A 91 12.03 -6.87 -4.89
N VAL A 92 12.01 -5.73 -5.58
CA VAL A 92 13.10 -4.75 -5.52
C VAL A 92 12.69 -3.49 -4.77
N GLU A 93 13.59 -2.97 -3.96
CA GLU A 93 13.43 -1.64 -3.37
C GLU A 93 13.71 -0.56 -4.41
N GLY A 94 12.88 0.47 -4.40
CA GLY A 94 12.95 1.61 -5.31
C GLY A 94 12.23 1.39 -6.64
N TYR A 95 11.59 2.45 -7.12
CA TYR A 95 11.00 2.53 -8.45
C TYR A 95 11.81 3.53 -9.28
N ASP A 96 12.37 3.07 -10.40
CA ASP A 96 13.07 3.90 -11.35
C ASP A 96 12.32 3.89 -12.68
N SER A 97 11.73 5.04 -13.03
CA SER A 97 10.98 5.22 -14.28
C SER A 97 11.86 5.08 -15.53
N ASN A 98 13.19 5.20 -15.41
CA ASN A 98 14.11 4.98 -16.52
C ASN A 98 14.40 3.49 -16.76
N HIS A 99 14.05 2.62 -15.80
CA HIS A 99 14.33 1.19 -15.82
C HIS A 99 13.09 0.37 -15.44
N LEU A 100 11.97 0.65 -16.12
CA LEU A 100 10.68 -0.04 -15.93
C LEU A 100 10.72 -1.53 -16.27
N HIS A 101 11.64 -1.94 -17.13
CA HIS A 101 11.77 -3.32 -17.61
C HIS A 101 13.16 -3.82 -17.30
N ARG A 102 13.37 -4.25 -16.05
CA ARG A 102 14.66 -4.78 -15.61
C ARG A 102 14.89 -6.18 -16.18
N ASN A 103 16.14 -6.49 -16.50
CA ASN A 103 16.56 -7.83 -16.88
C ASN A 103 16.65 -8.72 -15.62
N LEU A 104 15.50 -9.21 -15.17
CA LEU A 104 15.35 -10.07 -13.99
C LEU A 104 14.76 -11.41 -14.40
N LEU A 105 15.22 -12.48 -13.75
CA LEU A 105 14.61 -13.80 -13.90
C LEU A 105 13.36 -13.89 -13.04
N SER A 106 12.22 -14.17 -13.66
CA SER A 106 10.94 -14.34 -12.99
C SER A 106 10.17 -15.49 -13.62
N SER A 107 9.67 -16.41 -12.80
CA SER A 107 8.87 -17.56 -13.24
C SER A 107 7.56 -17.17 -13.92
N VAL A 108 7.03 -15.99 -13.59
CA VAL A 108 5.79 -15.43 -14.16
C VAL A 108 6.05 -14.23 -15.09
N GLY A 109 7.32 -13.88 -15.31
CA GLY A 109 7.73 -12.74 -16.14
C GLY A 109 7.43 -11.36 -15.56
N LEU A 110 7.03 -11.29 -14.28
CA LEU A 110 6.73 -10.05 -13.57
C LEU A 110 7.62 -9.91 -12.34
N TYR A 111 7.83 -8.68 -11.90
CA TYR A 111 8.47 -8.38 -10.62
C TYR A 111 7.71 -7.28 -9.90
N VAL A 112 7.98 -7.12 -8.60
CA VAL A 112 7.36 -6.07 -7.78
C VAL A 112 8.42 -5.06 -7.37
N ALA A 113 8.16 -3.77 -7.63
CA ALA A 113 8.96 -2.68 -7.09
C ALA A 113 8.25 -2.07 -5.88
N VAL A 114 8.97 -1.92 -4.77
CA VAL A 114 8.48 -1.26 -3.56
C VAL A 114 8.99 0.17 -3.55
N ARG A 115 8.08 1.14 -3.47
CA ARG A 115 8.44 2.55 -3.38
C ARG A 115 8.02 3.11 -2.04
N HIS A 116 9.00 3.56 -1.27
CA HIS A 116 8.79 4.31 -0.04
C HIS A 116 8.96 5.81 -0.30
N THR A 117 8.03 6.59 0.25
CA THR A 117 8.10 8.04 0.36
C THR A 117 8.08 8.41 1.84
N ALA A 118 8.29 9.69 2.17
CA ALA A 118 8.32 10.16 3.56
C ALA A 118 7.11 9.76 4.41
N TYR A 119 5.96 9.47 3.79
CA TYR A 119 4.72 9.16 4.50
C TYR A 119 3.97 7.93 3.98
N LYS A 120 4.44 7.30 2.88
CA LYS A 120 3.59 6.40 2.09
C LYS A 120 4.40 5.32 1.38
N THR A 121 3.81 4.14 1.25
CA THR A 121 4.36 3.01 0.50
C THR A 121 3.46 2.67 -0.68
N SER A 122 4.05 2.31 -1.82
CA SER A 122 3.34 1.71 -2.94
C SER A 122 4.07 0.49 -3.47
N PHE A 123 3.32 -0.50 -3.93
CA PHE A 123 3.85 -1.66 -4.65
C PHE A 123 3.48 -1.54 -6.12
N VAL A 124 4.44 -1.75 -7.02
CA VAL A 124 4.25 -1.64 -8.46
C VAL A 124 4.57 -2.99 -9.09
N ILE A 125 3.57 -3.64 -9.72
CA ILE A 125 3.81 -4.80 -10.56
C ILE A 125 4.29 -4.31 -11.92
N LEU A 126 5.43 -4.82 -12.37
CA LEU A 126 6.09 -4.47 -13.62
C LEU A 126 6.50 -5.73 -14.39
N PRO A 127 6.49 -5.71 -15.74
CA PRO A 127 7.02 -6.81 -16.53
C PRO A 127 8.55 -6.77 -16.55
N THR A 128 9.18 -7.95 -16.53
CA THR A 128 10.62 -8.08 -16.81
C THR A 128 10.89 -7.71 -18.27
N GLU A 129 12.15 -7.41 -18.60
CA GLU A 129 12.56 -7.07 -19.97
C GLU A 129 12.13 -8.12 -21.00
N GLN A 130 12.34 -9.41 -20.69
CA GLN A 130 11.95 -10.51 -21.57
C GLN A 130 10.43 -10.58 -21.74
N TYR A 131 9.67 -10.52 -20.65
CA TYR A 131 8.21 -10.58 -20.71
C TYR A 131 7.64 -9.41 -21.51
N PHE A 132 8.19 -8.21 -21.32
CA PHE A 132 7.75 -7.02 -22.05
C PHE A 132 7.98 -7.15 -23.55
N LYS A 133 9.13 -7.68 -23.99
CA LYS A 133 9.40 -7.95 -25.41
C LYS A 133 8.39 -8.89 -26.05
N GLU A 134 7.90 -9.88 -25.29
CA GLU A 134 6.99 -10.91 -25.80
C GLU A 134 5.51 -10.52 -25.70
N LYS A 135 5.11 -9.85 -24.62
CA LYS A 135 3.70 -9.63 -24.27
C LYS A 135 3.27 -8.17 -24.35
N ILE A 136 4.20 -7.22 -24.20
CA ILE A 136 4.00 -5.75 -24.24
C ILE A 136 3.12 -5.19 -23.10
N SER A 137 2.18 -5.99 -22.59
CA SER A 137 1.21 -5.65 -21.55
C SER A 137 1.27 -6.69 -20.43
N ILE A 138 1.02 -6.26 -19.20
CA ILE A 138 0.73 -7.16 -18.07
C ILE A 138 -0.54 -7.99 -18.36
N PHE A 139 -1.49 -7.44 -19.12
CA PHE A 139 -2.72 -8.11 -19.54
C PHE A 139 -2.73 -8.36 -21.06
N PRO A 140 -1.96 -9.36 -21.57
CA PRO A 140 -1.92 -9.66 -23.01
C PRO A 140 -3.27 -10.10 -23.58
N GLU A 141 -4.20 -10.58 -22.76
CA GLU A 141 -5.58 -10.91 -23.18
C GLU A 141 -6.51 -9.68 -23.22
N ASN A 142 -5.96 -8.47 -23.00
CA ASN A 142 -6.68 -7.20 -22.99
C ASN A 142 -7.92 -7.19 -22.06
N ARG A 143 -7.82 -7.85 -20.91
CA ARG A 143 -8.88 -7.87 -19.90
C ARG A 143 -8.28 -7.95 -18.50
N PHE A 144 -8.97 -7.31 -17.55
CA PHE A 144 -8.66 -7.49 -16.14
C PHE A 144 -9.20 -8.84 -15.62
N PRO A 145 -8.58 -9.43 -14.58
CA PRO A 145 -9.08 -10.66 -13.97
C PRO A 145 -10.49 -10.48 -13.39
N ASP A 146 -11.34 -11.49 -13.55
CA ASP A 146 -12.76 -11.43 -13.16
C ASP A 146 -13.01 -11.26 -11.65
N PHE A 147 -12.00 -11.54 -10.80
CA PHE A 147 -12.10 -11.32 -9.36
C PHE A 147 -11.97 -9.84 -8.97
N LEU A 148 -11.45 -8.99 -9.86
CA LEU A 148 -11.41 -7.55 -9.62
C LEU A 148 -12.81 -6.96 -9.87
N PRO A 149 -13.26 -6.02 -9.03
CA PRO A 149 -14.48 -5.27 -9.31
C PRO A 149 -14.31 -4.44 -10.58
N LYS A 150 -15.41 -3.93 -11.14
CA LYS A 150 -15.33 -3.05 -12.32
C LYS A 150 -14.50 -1.79 -11.98
N PRO A 151 -13.48 -1.44 -12.79
CA PRO A 151 -12.68 -0.24 -12.55
C PRO A 151 -13.49 1.04 -12.82
N LYS A 152 -13.01 2.13 -12.22
CA LYS A 152 -13.27 3.48 -12.71
C LYS A 152 -12.28 3.78 -13.83
N GLU A 153 -12.72 4.61 -14.77
CA GLU A 153 -11.94 5.00 -15.94
C GLU A 153 -11.54 6.48 -15.83
N LYS A 154 -10.35 6.83 -16.30
CA LYS A 154 -9.88 8.21 -16.46
C LYS A 154 -9.21 8.36 -17.81
N GLU A 155 -9.63 9.35 -18.59
CA GLU A 155 -8.99 9.67 -19.86
C GLU A 155 -7.55 10.16 -19.64
N MET A 156 -6.67 9.67 -20.51
CA MET A 156 -5.28 10.11 -20.58
C MET A 156 -5.15 11.29 -21.56
N PRO A 157 -4.16 12.17 -21.38
CA PRO A 157 -3.69 13.03 -22.45
C PRO A 157 -3.34 12.20 -23.70
N PRO A 158 -3.38 12.78 -24.92
CA PRO A 158 -3.08 12.08 -26.17
C PRO A 158 -1.57 11.81 -26.30
N GLU A 159 -1.05 10.96 -25.42
CA GLU A 159 0.32 10.46 -25.39
C GLU A 159 0.27 8.98 -25.73
N TYR A 160 0.87 8.62 -26.87
CA TYR A 160 0.92 7.24 -27.35
C TYR A 160 2.32 6.67 -27.14
N GLY A 161 2.38 5.58 -26.37
CA GLY A 161 3.50 4.67 -26.35
C GLY A 161 3.59 3.81 -27.62
N GLY A 162 4.43 2.78 -27.58
CA GLY A 162 4.60 1.85 -28.68
C GLY A 162 3.30 1.12 -29.08
N TYR A 163 3.26 0.66 -30.33
CA TYR A 163 2.15 -0.12 -30.87
C TYR A 163 1.82 -1.34 -30.00
N TYR A 164 0.53 -1.57 -29.75
CA TYR A 164 0.01 -2.75 -29.09
C TYR A 164 -1.10 -3.37 -29.97
N PRO A 165 -1.04 -4.67 -30.30
CA PRO A 165 -2.03 -5.30 -31.18
C PRO A 165 -3.38 -5.41 -30.47
N ARG A 166 -4.43 -4.90 -31.12
CA ARG A 166 -5.76 -4.70 -30.52
C ARG A 166 -6.88 -5.29 -31.38
N GLN A 167 -7.95 -5.71 -30.72
CA GLN A 167 -9.21 -6.08 -31.38
C GLN A 167 -10.25 -4.97 -31.18
N LYS A 168 -11.25 -4.89 -32.07
CA LYS A 168 -12.26 -3.83 -32.03
C LYS A 168 -13.07 -3.78 -30.72
N ASN A 169 -13.24 -4.91 -30.04
CA ASN A 169 -14.11 -5.06 -28.86
C ASN A 169 -13.33 -5.29 -27.57
N ASP A 170 -12.07 -4.88 -27.57
CA ASP A 170 -11.14 -5.01 -26.47
C ASP A 170 -11.61 -4.25 -25.21
N PRO A 171 -11.77 -4.92 -24.05
CA PRO A 171 -12.28 -4.29 -22.82
C PRO A 171 -11.41 -3.16 -22.26
N ILE A 172 -10.08 -3.35 -22.25
CA ILE A 172 -9.13 -2.28 -21.95
C ILE A 172 -9.10 -1.37 -23.18
N LYS A 173 -9.16 -0.05 -23.02
CA LYS A 173 -9.28 0.97 -24.06
C LYS A 173 -7.95 1.70 -24.24
N GLU A 174 -7.75 2.31 -25.40
CA GLU A 174 -6.67 3.28 -25.63
C GLU A 174 -6.94 4.56 -24.86
N LEU A 175 -5.87 5.27 -24.49
CA LEU A 175 -5.92 6.56 -23.79
C LEU A 175 -6.82 6.57 -22.54
N VAL A 176 -6.90 5.45 -21.82
CA VAL A 176 -7.67 5.34 -20.58
C VAL A 176 -6.83 4.63 -19.53
N ASP A 177 -6.63 5.30 -18.40
CA ASP A 177 -6.16 4.69 -17.15
C ASP A 177 -7.34 4.12 -16.36
N TYR A 178 -7.05 3.04 -15.63
CA TYR A 178 -8.05 2.34 -14.83
C TYR A 178 -7.66 2.35 -13.36
N TYR A 179 -8.62 2.64 -12.49
CA TYR A 179 -8.35 2.73 -11.07
C TYR A 179 -9.51 2.26 -10.19
N TRP A 180 -9.17 1.91 -8.96
CA TRP A 180 -10.11 1.48 -7.93
C TRP A 180 -9.76 2.16 -6.61
N ARG A 181 -10.78 2.59 -5.87
CA ARG A 181 -10.63 3.24 -4.57
C ARG A 181 -11.54 2.63 -3.55
N GLU A 182 -10.99 2.31 -2.39
CA GLU A 182 -11.75 1.77 -1.26
C GLU A 182 -10.98 2.00 0.03
N ASN A 183 -11.68 2.40 1.10
CA ASN A 183 -11.11 2.59 2.44
C ASN A 183 -9.81 3.43 2.45
N GLY A 184 -9.79 4.50 1.66
CA GLY A 184 -8.65 5.40 1.56
C GLY A 184 -7.45 4.86 0.77
N ARG A 185 -7.50 3.63 0.24
CA ARG A 185 -6.46 3.01 -0.61
C ARG A 185 -6.83 3.08 -2.08
N GLU A 186 -5.83 2.92 -2.95
CA GLU A 186 -6.02 2.95 -4.40
C GLU A 186 -5.19 1.88 -5.11
N MET A 187 -5.75 1.31 -6.18
CA MET A 187 -4.94 0.61 -7.18
C MET A 187 -5.15 1.21 -8.57
N VAL A 188 -4.09 1.31 -9.36
CA VAL A 188 -4.09 1.95 -10.69
C VAL A 188 -3.36 1.07 -11.70
N ALA A 189 -4.05 0.70 -12.78
CA ALA A 189 -3.47 0.07 -13.95
C ALA A 189 -3.14 1.17 -14.97
N ALA A 190 -1.84 1.46 -15.10
CA ALA A 190 -1.32 2.52 -15.95
C ALA A 190 -1.17 2.02 -17.39
N ASN A 191 -1.85 2.70 -18.29
CA ASN A 191 -1.85 2.43 -19.71
C ASN A 191 -0.72 3.23 -20.38
N ASN A 192 -0.11 2.69 -21.42
CA ASN A 192 0.87 3.43 -22.23
C ASN A 192 0.22 4.30 -23.32
N GLY A 193 -1.10 4.41 -23.33
CA GLY A 193 -1.88 5.11 -24.34
C GLY A 193 -2.36 4.24 -25.50
N SER A 194 -1.64 3.15 -25.83
CA SER A 194 -2.05 2.20 -26.89
C SER A 194 -2.96 1.07 -26.40
N GLY A 195 -3.34 1.08 -25.12
CA GLY A 195 -4.14 0.03 -24.48
C GLY A 195 -3.31 -1.03 -23.75
N ALA A 196 -1.98 -0.97 -23.82
CA ALA A 196 -1.13 -1.88 -23.06
C ALA A 196 -0.97 -1.37 -21.62
N ILE A 197 -1.24 -2.24 -20.64
CA ILE A 197 -0.99 -1.92 -19.24
C ILE A 197 0.46 -2.26 -18.91
N GLN A 198 1.25 -1.25 -18.58
CA GLN A 198 2.68 -1.42 -18.31
C GLN A 198 3.04 -1.47 -16.83
N ALA A 199 2.15 -0.96 -15.97
CA ALA A 199 2.29 -1.05 -14.54
C ALA A 199 0.93 -1.25 -13.87
N PHE A 200 0.91 -2.04 -12.80
CA PHE A 200 -0.25 -2.11 -11.92
C PHE A 200 0.20 -1.78 -10.49
N THR A 201 -0.22 -0.60 -10.00
CA THR A 201 0.27 -0.03 -8.74
C THR A 201 -0.78 -0.14 -7.64
N PHE A 202 -0.34 -0.49 -6.43
CA PHE A 202 -1.13 -0.51 -5.20
C PHE A 202 -0.60 0.56 -4.24
N TYR A 203 -1.40 1.58 -3.97
CA TYR A 203 -1.06 2.71 -3.12
C TYR A 203 -1.66 2.55 -1.73
N SER A 204 -0.83 2.72 -0.69
CA SER A 204 -1.25 2.70 0.72
C SER A 204 -2.26 3.80 1.05
N ASN A 205 -2.36 4.84 0.23
CA ASN A 205 -3.42 5.83 0.33
C ASN A 205 -3.71 6.54 -1.00
N THR A 206 -4.89 7.12 -1.09
CA THR A 206 -5.39 7.90 -2.24
C THR A 206 -4.69 9.25 -2.43
N GLU A 207 -3.96 9.76 -1.43
CA GLU A 207 -3.14 10.96 -1.64
C GLU A 207 -1.87 10.67 -2.46
N MET A 208 -1.55 9.40 -2.75
CA MET A 208 -0.53 9.04 -3.77
C MET A 208 -1.10 9.01 -5.18
N SER A 209 -2.40 9.28 -5.33
CA SER A 209 -3.09 8.98 -6.56
C SER A 209 -2.59 9.82 -7.72
N PRO A 210 -2.10 9.20 -8.81
CA PRO A 210 -1.90 9.93 -10.07
C PRO A 210 -3.24 10.34 -10.71
N MET A 211 -4.37 9.81 -10.22
CA MET A 211 -5.69 10.05 -10.79
C MET A 211 -6.35 11.35 -10.32
N GLY A 212 -5.79 12.05 -9.33
CA GLY A 212 -6.37 13.29 -8.77
C GLY A 212 -7.53 13.00 -7.81
N HIS A 213 -7.95 13.98 -7.01
CA HIS A 213 -9.02 13.79 -6.02
C HIS A 213 -10.41 13.82 -6.63
#